data_AF-A0A814GFS5-F1
#
_entry.id   AF-A0A814GFS5-F1
#
_cell.length_a   1.000
_cell.length_b   1.000
_cell.length_c   1.000
_cell.angle_alpha   90.00
_cell.angle_beta   90.00
_cell.angle_gamma   90.00
#
_symmetry.space_group_name_H-M   'P 1'
#
loop_
_entity.id
_entity.type
_entity.pdbx_description
1 polymer ?
#
loop_
_entity_poly.entity_id
_entity_poly.type
_entity_poly.pdbx_seq_one_letter_code
_entity_poly.pdbx_strand_id
1 'polypeptide(L)'
;MIDHELAESPESIAQRKRTCLIASFVNSLQKDEKAEAMKSEEAKRGLSRSEVLNEMLAFLIAGFETTSAALTWFIYLMSKHPRVQQKIKAELMGDSNRQDLSLDRLDSLVYLDCVINEVLRFSPPSIGTLRTLTIDDRLPQSGTQLFKGDQVDIPFHTLARDTRLWSIDPELFYPERFMGEDKNHHPYALIPFGGGHRQCIGQDLARFELKVIAARLMQHVTFGDGGPEVNAVNLIGGWKDAETKKEPYTPGTLQLVFSTSKGIAAAAVALCVEKGWLDYEAPVAKYWPEFSANGKENISVNQLLSHRAGLPCVDQQLTLNDVFDWTRITSLLAEQKPFWEPGSTHGYHAYTFGFLAGELVQRVDPQHRSYSQFVRDELDPEFYVGISDDNVEARVAPLLTKNDAALASLPPLNPLVENTMSCNGAFPMRSPNSDEFVFNRRSVHQAVLPAANGISNAHSLARIYALLIGDVNENGKKTTCLLSKKTLKMATENVTPLNEVDQTMFGFTSKFSRGGFELYGDYFKVLGEDGFGHHGFGGSLAFASLSQHLAFAYVFNQLGFDTFAINSRNLQFLEIIDTIIKEKKTS
;
A
#
# COMPACT_ATOMS: atom_id res chain seq x y z
N MET A 1 -17.47 -16.19 33.09
CA MET A 1 -17.20 -14.93 33.80
C MET A 1 -17.02 -13.75 32.83
N ILE A 2 -17.72 -13.77 31.67
CA ILE A 2 -17.66 -12.72 30.63
C ILE A 2 -19.07 -12.18 30.31
N ASP A 3 -20.12 -12.74 30.92
CA ASP A 3 -21.50 -12.35 30.62
C ASP A 3 -22.10 -11.30 31.57
N HIS A 4 -21.33 -10.82 32.56
CA HIS A 4 -21.83 -9.86 33.57
C HIS A 4 -21.38 -8.40 33.38
N GLU A 5 -20.54 -8.10 32.38
CA GLU A 5 -20.10 -6.73 32.05
C GLU A 5 -20.84 -6.11 30.84
N LEU A 6 -21.79 -6.81 30.23
CA LEU A 6 -22.49 -6.35 29.01
C LEU A 6 -23.88 -5.74 29.24
N ALA A 7 -24.18 -5.28 30.46
CA ALA A 7 -25.41 -4.53 30.73
C ALA A 7 -25.12 -3.03 30.81
N GLU A 8 -24.78 -2.39 29.69
CA GLU A 8 -24.75 -0.92 29.59
C GLU A 8 -25.76 -0.40 28.55
N SER A 9 -26.40 0.71 28.90
CA SER A 9 -27.56 1.26 28.19
C SER A 9 -27.21 1.86 26.80
N PRO A 10 -28.17 1.91 25.86
CA PRO A 10 -27.96 2.46 24.51
C PRO A 10 -27.46 3.91 24.48
N GLU A 11 -27.66 4.69 25.54
CA GLU A 11 -27.20 6.08 25.65
C GLU A 11 -25.67 6.17 25.85
N SER A 12 -25.01 5.19 26.48
CA SER A 12 -23.55 5.21 26.66
C SER A 12 -22.80 4.91 25.35
N ILE A 13 -23.43 4.14 24.45
CA ILE A 13 -22.88 3.76 23.14
C ILE A 13 -23.01 4.90 22.12
N ALA A 14 -24.06 5.71 22.21
CA ALA A 14 -24.28 6.87 21.33
C ALA A 14 -23.25 7.99 21.56
N GLN A 15 -22.72 8.13 22.78
CA GLN A 15 -21.78 9.19 23.13
C GLN A 15 -20.33 8.90 22.68
N ARG A 16 -19.96 7.64 22.44
CA ARG A 16 -18.61 7.25 21.98
C ARG A 16 -18.41 7.33 20.46
N LYS A 17 -19.46 7.55 19.67
CA LYS A 17 -19.42 7.41 18.20
C LYS A 17 -19.27 8.69 17.39
N ARG A 18 -18.89 9.83 17.97
CA ARG A 18 -18.60 11.03 17.16
C ARG A 18 -17.31 11.71 17.54
N THR A 19 -16.54 11.99 16.49
CA THR A 19 -15.40 12.91 16.40
C THR A 19 -14.05 12.29 16.75
N CYS A 20 -13.14 12.23 15.78
CA CYS A 20 -11.70 12.04 16.02
C CYS A 20 -11.30 12.82 17.27
N LEU A 21 -10.58 12.20 18.21
CA LEU A 21 -10.23 12.83 19.50
C LEU A 21 -9.61 14.23 19.27
N ILE A 22 -8.86 14.37 18.18
CA ILE A 22 -8.29 15.63 17.67
C ILE A 22 -9.39 16.60 17.24
N ALA A 23 -10.34 16.19 16.39
CA ALA A 23 -11.43 17.05 15.93
C ALA A 23 -12.45 17.40 17.04
N SER A 24 -12.67 16.52 18.02
CA SER A 24 -13.49 16.79 19.21
C SER A 24 -12.85 17.84 20.10
N PHE A 25 -11.54 17.71 20.30
CA PHE A 25 -10.76 18.62 21.13
C PHE A 25 -10.60 19.99 20.47
N VAL A 26 -10.34 20.02 19.17
CA VAL A 26 -10.31 21.26 18.36
C VAL A 26 -11.67 21.97 18.36
N ASN A 27 -12.78 21.24 18.23
CA ASN A 27 -14.13 21.82 18.28
C ASN A 27 -14.56 22.26 19.69
N SER A 28 -14.09 21.57 20.73
CA SER A 28 -14.29 21.96 22.13
C SER A 28 -13.68 23.34 22.41
N LEU A 29 -12.44 23.55 21.96
CA LEU A 29 -11.72 24.81 22.14
C LEU A 29 -12.28 25.97 21.31
N GLN A 30 -13.04 25.70 20.24
CA GLN A 30 -13.76 26.73 19.46
C GLN A 30 -15.00 27.29 20.18
N LYS A 31 -15.62 26.51 21.07
CA LYS A 31 -16.85 26.92 21.76
C LYS A 31 -16.60 27.84 22.96
N ASP A 32 -15.44 27.74 23.60
CA ASP A 32 -15.11 28.53 24.80
C ASP A 32 -14.58 29.95 24.49
N GLU A 33 -14.22 30.22 23.23
CA GLU A 33 -13.71 31.51 22.76
C GLU A 33 -14.75 32.66 22.83
N LYS A 34 -16.05 32.34 22.87
CA LYS A 34 -17.11 33.34 23.08
C LYS A 34 -17.31 33.73 24.55
N ALA A 35 -16.74 32.98 25.50
CA ALA A 35 -16.92 33.21 26.93
C ALA A 35 -15.75 33.98 27.58
N GLU A 36 -14.53 33.88 27.05
CA GLU A 36 -13.33 34.47 27.66
C GLU A 36 -12.95 35.86 27.15
N ALA A 37 -13.63 36.42 26.14
CA ALA A 37 -13.40 37.79 25.65
C ALA A 37 -13.85 38.90 26.63
N MET A 38 -14.27 38.55 27.84
CA MET A 38 -14.64 39.48 28.92
C MET A 38 -13.94 39.09 30.22
N LYS A 39 -12.65 39.40 30.36
CA LYS A 39 -12.02 39.72 31.66
C LYS A 39 -10.64 40.37 31.46
N SER A 40 -10.38 41.30 32.38
CA SER A 40 -9.41 42.41 32.36
C SER A 40 -7.95 42.08 32.10
N GLU A 41 -7.27 43.07 31.53
CA GLU A 41 -5.81 43.26 31.50
C GLU A 41 -5.17 43.07 32.90
N GLU A 42 -3.95 42.53 32.91
CA GLU A 42 -3.10 42.20 34.07
C GLU A 42 -3.26 40.80 34.70
N ALA A 43 -3.04 39.76 33.91
CA ALA A 43 -2.54 38.47 34.40
C ALA A 43 -1.69 37.79 33.32
N LYS A 44 -0.55 37.21 33.73
CA LYS A 44 0.42 36.38 32.97
C LYS A 44 0.00 36.06 31.53
N ARG A 45 0.75 36.54 30.53
CA ARG A 45 0.62 36.13 29.12
C ARG A 45 0.60 34.60 29.02
N GLY A 46 -0.60 34.02 28.90
CA GLY A 46 -0.76 32.62 28.51
C GLY A 46 -0.33 32.44 27.06
N LEU A 47 -0.07 31.19 26.66
CA LEU A 47 0.16 30.86 25.26
C LEU A 47 -1.09 31.27 24.45
N SER A 48 -0.88 31.96 23.34
CA SER A 48 -1.94 32.20 22.38
C SER A 48 -2.46 30.87 21.83
N ARG A 49 -3.69 30.88 21.32
CA ARG A 49 -4.31 29.68 20.74
C ARG A 49 -3.46 29.04 19.63
N SER A 50 -2.80 29.85 18.80
CA SER A 50 -1.87 29.37 17.78
C SER A 50 -0.62 28.73 18.39
N GLU A 51 -0.08 29.29 19.47
CA GLU A 51 1.05 28.70 20.18
C GLU A 51 0.65 27.38 20.86
N VAL A 52 -0.52 27.31 21.51
CA VAL A 52 -1.04 26.05 22.07
C VAL A 52 -1.21 24.98 20.99
N LEU A 53 -1.80 25.33 19.85
CA LEU A 53 -1.97 24.40 18.73
C LEU A 53 -0.63 23.92 18.16
N ASN A 54 0.34 24.82 18.02
CA ASN A 54 1.68 24.48 17.55
C ASN A 54 2.43 23.57 18.53
N GLU A 55 2.38 23.86 19.82
CA GLU A 55 2.96 23.01 20.86
C GLU A 55 2.30 21.62 20.87
N MET A 56 0.98 21.55 20.76
CA MET A 56 0.26 20.28 20.67
C MET A 56 0.64 19.45 19.43
N LEU A 57 0.78 20.08 18.26
CA LEU A 57 1.25 19.42 17.04
C LEU A 57 2.69 18.92 17.19
N ALA A 58 3.55 19.72 17.82
CA ALA A 58 4.93 19.33 18.12
C ALA A 58 4.97 18.10 19.04
N PHE A 59 4.15 18.05 20.10
CA PHE A 59 4.03 16.86 20.97
C PHE A 59 3.53 15.62 20.23
N LEU A 60 2.55 15.78 19.34
CA LEU A 60 1.99 14.68 18.55
C LEU A 60 3.03 14.08 17.61
N ILE A 61 3.74 14.92 16.84
CA ILE A 61 4.77 14.48 15.90
C ILE A 61 5.94 13.85 16.66
N ALA A 62 6.45 14.52 17.69
CA ALA A 62 7.58 14.04 18.46
C ALA A 62 7.29 12.69 19.16
N GLY A 63 6.08 12.50 19.71
CA GLY A 63 5.69 11.28 20.42
C GLY A 63 5.29 10.11 19.51
N PHE A 64 4.68 10.38 18.35
CA PHE A 64 4.22 9.33 17.45
C PHE A 64 5.32 8.81 16.52
N GLU A 65 5.98 9.72 15.80
CA GLU A 65 6.89 9.34 14.71
C GLU A 65 8.12 8.61 15.25
N THR A 66 8.73 9.13 16.30
CA THR A 66 9.95 8.54 16.90
C THR A 66 9.71 7.15 17.50
N THR A 67 8.61 6.97 18.25
CA THR A 67 8.22 5.69 18.83
C THR A 67 7.88 4.67 17.74
N SER A 68 7.17 5.08 16.69
CA SER A 68 6.85 4.20 15.55
C SER A 68 8.10 3.74 14.80
N ALA A 69 9.09 4.63 14.60
CA ALA A 69 10.36 4.30 13.98
C ALA A 69 11.17 3.30 14.83
N ALA A 70 11.23 3.52 16.15
CA ALA A 70 11.90 2.59 17.06
C ALA A 70 11.23 1.20 17.07
N LEU A 71 9.89 1.12 17.07
CA LEU A 71 9.16 -0.15 16.97
C LEU A 71 9.38 -0.85 15.64
N THR A 72 9.47 -0.10 14.54
CA THR A 72 9.76 -0.65 13.22
C THR A 72 11.12 -1.34 13.22
N TRP A 73 12.15 -0.68 13.75
CA TRP A 73 13.48 -1.27 13.90
C TRP A 73 13.50 -2.44 14.89
N PHE A 74 12.74 -2.37 15.99
CA PHE A 74 12.56 -3.51 16.89
C PHE A 74 12.03 -4.73 16.12
N ILE A 75 10.94 -4.59 15.36
CA ILE A 75 10.35 -5.69 14.58
C ILE A 75 11.36 -6.26 13.58
N TYR A 76 12.02 -5.38 12.82
CA TYR A 76 13.03 -5.79 11.84
C TYR A 76 14.18 -6.57 12.50
N LEU A 77 14.76 -6.04 13.57
CA LEU A 77 15.88 -6.67 14.27
C LEU A 77 15.45 -7.99 14.93
N MET A 78 14.22 -8.09 15.45
CA MET A 78 13.69 -9.36 15.96
C MET A 78 13.53 -10.40 14.86
N SER A 79 13.18 -9.99 13.64
CA SER A 79 13.12 -10.87 12.48
C SER A 79 14.50 -11.43 12.11
N LYS A 80 15.54 -10.59 12.13
CA LYS A 80 16.92 -10.94 11.76
C LYS A 80 17.71 -11.66 12.85
N HIS A 81 17.26 -11.55 14.11
CA HIS A 81 17.94 -12.17 15.25
C HIS A 81 17.00 -13.12 16.03
N PRO A 82 16.66 -14.30 15.47
CA PRO A 82 15.80 -15.29 16.13
C PRO A 82 16.26 -15.67 17.54
N ARG A 83 17.58 -15.72 17.77
CA ARG A 83 18.19 -15.99 19.08
C ARG A 83 17.74 -14.97 20.14
N VAL A 84 17.71 -13.68 19.78
CA VAL A 84 17.30 -12.60 20.68
C VAL A 84 15.80 -12.69 20.92
N GLN A 85 15.03 -12.88 19.87
CA GLN A 85 13.58 -13.00 19.96
C GLN A 85 13.13 -14.17 20.86
N GLN A 86 13.78 -15.33 20.72
CA GLN A 86 13.51 -16.50 21.57
C GLN A 86 13.78 -16.22 23.05
N LYS A 87 14.83 -15.44 23.37
CA LYS A 87 15.13 -15.04 24.75
C LYS A 87 14.08 -14.09 25.32
N ILE A 88 13.58 -13.12 24.54
CA ILE A 88 12.46 -12.26 24.96
C ILE A 88 11.22 -13.12 25.24
N LYS A 89 10.90 -14.06 24.34
CA LYS A 89 9.77 -14.96 24.54
C LYS A 89 9.94 -15.84 25.78
N ALA A 90 11.13 -16.36 26.03
CA ALA A 90 11.41 -17.13 27.25
C ALA A 90 11.23 -16.29 28.51
N GLU A 91 11.72 -15.05 28.51
CA GLU A 91 11.53 -14.09 29.61
C GLU A 91 10.04 -13.80 29.86
N LEU A 92 9.24 -13.63 28.79
CA LEU A 92 7.80 -13.40 28.89
C LEU A 92 7.03 -14.63 29.39
N MET A 93 7.49 -15.85 29.05
CA MET A 93 6.80 -17.12 29.31
C MET A 93 7.16 -17.78 30.65
N GLY A 94 8.18 -17.27 31.36
CA GLY A 94 8.68 -17.85 32.61
C GLY A 94 7.71 -17.84 33.80
N ASP A 95 6.55 -17.16 33.68
CA ASP A 95 5.55 -17.03 34.74
C ASP A 95 4.16 -17.52 34.30
N SER A 96 3.39 -18.08 35.25
CA SER A 96 2.13 -18.79 35.01
C SER A 96 0.98 -17.95 34.46
N ASN A 97 1.15 -16.63 34.28
CA ASN A 97 0.09 -15.73 33.83
C ASN A 97 0.46 -14.97 32.54
N ARG A 98 0.27 -15.63 31.39
CA ARG A 98 0.68 -15.15 30.05
C ARG A 98 0.02 -13.85 29.57
N GLN A 99 -1.03 -13.36 30.24
CA GLN A 99 -1.84 -12.22 29.76
C GLN A 99 -1.59 -10.90 30.51
N ASP A 100 -0.97 -10.96 31.69
CA ASP A 100 -0.78 -9.80 32.55
C ASP A 100 0.49 -9.00 32.14
N LEU A 101 0.32 -7.68 31.99
CA LEU A 101 1.40 -6.68 31.81
C LEU A 101 1.20 -5.56 32.83
N SER A 102 1.05 -5.93 34.10
CA SER A 102 1.14 -5.00 35.22
C SER A 102 2.49 -4.27 35.22
N LEU A 103 2.55 -3.12 35.91
CA LEU A 103 3.79 -2.34 36.01
C LEU A 103 4.94 -3.16 36.61
N ASP A 104 4.67 -3.88 37.70
CA ASP A 104 5.64 -4.79 38.33
C ASP A 104 6.16 -5.86 37.35
N ARG A 105 5.26 -6.37 36.49
CA ARG A 105 5.65 -7.34 35.46
C ARG A 105 6.53 -6.69 34.40
N LEU A 106 6.18 -5.51 33.91
CA LEU A 106 7.02 -4.79 32.94
C LEU A 106 8.40 -4.52 33.53
N ASP A 107 8.50 -4.07 34.78
CA ASP A 107 9.77 -3.81 35.46
C ASP A 107 10.66 -5.06 35.57
N SER A 108 10.07 -6.26 35.62
CA SER A 108 10.82 -7.52 35.65
C SER A 108 11.42 -7.96 34.30
N LEU A 109 11.04 -7.34 33.17
CA LEU A 109 11.49 -7.73 31.82
C LEU A 109 12.86 -7.11 31.46
N VAL A 110 13.91 -7.55 32.16
CA VAL A 110 15.27 -6.98 32.09
C VAL A 110 15.92 -7.22 30.72
N TYR A 111 15.70 -8.38 30.10
CA TYR A 111 16.22 -8.68 28.77
C TYR A 111 15.53 -7.85 27.70
N LEU A 112 14.21 -7.67 27.79
CA LEU A 112 13.50 -6.75 26.90
C LEU A 112 14.04 -5.31 26.99
N ASP A 113 14.39 -4.82 28.18
CA ASP A 113 15.05 -3.50 28.33
C ASP A 113 16.40 -3.44 27.61
N CYS A 114 17.19 -4.50 27.72
CA CYS A 114 18.47 -4.60 27.01
C CYS A 114 18.27 -4.58 25.50
N VAL A 115 17.23 -5.25 24.99
CA VAL A 115 16.88 -5.24 23.57
C VAL A 115 16.44 -3.86 23.12
N ILE A 116 15.57 -3.17 23.87
CA ILE A 116 15.11 -1.82 23.53
C ILE A 116 16.29 -0.84 23.51
N ASN A 117 17.20 -0.93 24.48
CA ASN A 117 18.42 -0.12 24.49
C ASN A 117 19.32 -0.43 23.29
N GLU A 118 19.46 -1.69 22.90
CA GLU A 118 20.24 -2.06 21.73
C GLU A 118 19.58 -1.60 20.43
N VAL A 119 18.25 -1.65 20.31
CA VAL A 119 17.53 -1.10 19.16
C VAL A 119 17.79 0.40 19.04
N LEU A 120 17.69 1.15 20.13
CA LEU A 120 17.94 2.59 20.14
C LEU A 120 19.43 2.95 19.91
N ARG A 121 20.37 2.07 20.30
CA ARG A 121 21.80 2.22 19.99
C ARG A 121 22.05 1.96 18.50
N PHE A 122 21.53 0.85 18.00
CA PHE A 122 21.78 0.35 16.66
C PHE A 122 21.09 1.21 15.61
N SER A 123 19.85 1.61 15.84
CA SER A 123 19.10 2.49 14.94
C SER A 123 18.30 3.53 15.73
N PRO A 124 18.95 4.62 16.17
CA PRO A 124 18.26 5.68 16.89
C PRO A 124 17.27 6.40 15.96
N PRO A 125 16.01 6.65 16.40
CA PRO A 125 15.03 7.40 15.59
C PRO A 125 15.51 8.79 15.17
N SER A 126 16.43 9.38 15.93
CA SER A 126 17.12 10.63 15.58
C SER A 126 18.62 10.36 15.45
N ILE A 127 19.22 10.74 14.33
CA ILE A 127 20.64 10.48 14.05
C ILE A 127 21.59 11.40 14.83
N GLY A 128 21.10 12.51 15.39
CA GLY A 128 21.88 13.50 16.12
C GLY A 128 21.08 14.76 16.43
N THR A 129 21.73 15.72 17.08
CA THR A 129 21.11 17.02 17.37
C THR A 129 22.12 18.15 17.24
N LEU A 130 21.66 19.28 16.72
CA LEU A 130 22.50 20.45 16.46
C LEU A 130 22.24 21.54 17.50
N ARG A 131 23.30 22.23 17.93
CA ARG A 131 23.24 23.38 18.85
C ARG A 131 24.02 24.54 18.27
N THR A 132 23.47 25.75 18.37
CA THR A 132 24.18 26.99 18.01
C THR A 132 24.72 27.65 19.27
N LEU A 133 26.01 27.98 19.28
CA LEU A 133 26.62 28.71 20.40
C LEU A 133 26.08 30.14 20.48
N THR A 134 25.63 30.54 21.66
CA THR A 134 25.17 31.91 21.93
C THR A 134 26.28 32.83 22.44
N ILE A 135 27.39 32.25 22.90
CA ILE A 135 28.61 32.90 23.41
C ILE A 135 29.83 32.08 23.00
N ASP A 136 31.02 32.68 23.03
CA ASP A 136 32.28 31.95 22.84
C ASP A 136 32.49 30.94 23.99
N ASP A 137 33.05 29.78 23.68
CA ASP A 137 33.29 28.71 24.66
C ASP A 137 34.54 27.89 24.30
N ARG A 138 34.99 26.99 25.18
CA ARG A 138 36.12 26.08 24.93
C ARG A 138 35.79 24.66 25.35
N LEU A 139 36.15 23.70 24.52
CA LEU A 139 36.04 22.28 24.88
C LEU A 139 37.00 21.97 26.06
N PRO A 140 36.51 21.46 27.20
CA PRO A 140 37.31 21.35 28.43
C PRO A 140 38.56 20.47 28.31
N GLN A 141 38.51 19.43 27.48
CA GLN A 141 39.57 18.41 27.38
C GLN A 141 40.59 18.72 26.28
N SER A 142 40.13 19.16 25.10
CA SER A 142 41.02 19.47 23.97
C SER A 142 41.49 20.93 23.97
N GLY A 143 40.83 21.82 24.73
CA GLY A 143 41.08 23.26 24.72
C GLY A 143 40.63 23.96 23.44
N THR A 144 39.95 23.24 22.53
CA THR A 144 39.47 23.77 21.24
C THR A 144 38.54 24.95 21.47
N GLN A 145 38.85 26.09 20.85
CA GLN A 145 38.01 27.28 20.88
C GLN A 145 36.80 27.08 19.99
N LEU A 146 35.62 27.37 20.54
CA LEU A 146 34.35 27.48 19.84
C LEU A 146 33.91 28.95 19.90
N PHE A 147 33.41 29.48 18.80
CA PHE A 147 32.98 30.86 18.70
C PHE A 147 31.46 30.96 18.74
N LYS A 148 30.96 32.08 19.24
CA LYS A 148 29.56 32.44 19.14
C LYS A 148 29.09 32.33 17.68
N GLY A 149 27.98 31.64 17.47
CA GLY A 149 27.42 31.37 16.16
C GLY A 149 27.84 30.04 15.56
N ASP A 150 28.88 29.38 16.09
CA ASP A 150 29.27 28.04 15.66
C ASP A 150 28.12 27.06 15.91
N GLN A 151 27.97 26.12 14.97
CA GLN A 151 27.06 25.00 15.10
C GLN A 151 27.83 23.77 15.58
N VAL A 152 27.40 23.21 16.72
CA VAL A 152 27.92 21.97 17.27
C VAL A 152 26.90 20.87 17.02
N ASP A 153 27.30 19.90 16.21
CA ASP A 153 26.54 18.68 15.99
C ASP A 153 26.92 17.62 17.02
N ILE A 154 25.91 16.96 17.58
CA ILE A 154 26.03 15.87 18.54
C ILE A 154 25.47 14.61 17.86
N PRO A 155 26.32 13.80 17.20
CA PRO A 155 25.85 12.71 16.35
C PRO A 155 25.56 11.45 17.18
N PHE A 156 24.30 11.23 17.55
CA PHE A 156 23.87 10.08 18.35
C PHE A 156 24.25 8.75 17.68
N HIS A 157 23.99 8.63 16.38
CA HIS A 157 24.27 7.42 15.62
C HIS A 157 25.77 7.07 15.60
N THR A 158 26.64 8.07 15.43
CA THR A 158 28.09 7.89 15.39
C THR A 158 28.65 7.57 16.77
N LEU A 159 28.20 8.25 17.82
CA LEU A 159 28.62 7.98 19.21
C LEU A 159 28.24 6.55 19.64
N ALA A 160 27.04 6.10 19.25
CA ALA A 160 26.54 4.75 19.50
C ALA A 160 27.34 3.65 18.77
N ARG A 161 28.22 4.03 17.83
CA ARG A 161 29.08 3.15 17.04
C ARG A 161 30.58 3.36 17.24
N ASP A 162 30.97 4.25 18.14
CA ASP A 162 32.37 4.55 18.35
C ASP A 162 33.07 3.39 19.07
N THR A 163 33.98 2.70 18.38
CA THR A 163 34.73 1.55 18.93
C THR A 163 35.62 1.93 20.12
N ARG A 164 35.81 3.22 20.41
CA ARG A 164 36.51 3.70 21.62
C ARG A 164 35.61 3.66 22.86
N LEU A 165 34.30 3.63 22.67
CA LEU A 165 33.29 3.70 23.73
C LEU A 165 32.61 2.34 24.03
N TRP A 166 32.81 1.35 23.16
CA TRP A 166 32.22 0.02 23.26
C TRP A 166 33.31 -1.06 23.19
N SER A 167 33.29 -2.00 24.12
CA SER A 167 34.25 -3.12 24.17
C SER A 167 33.86 -4.22 23.18
N ILE A 168 32.55 -4.40 22.96
CA ILE A 168 31.99 -5.31 21.97
C ILE A 168 31.74 -4.55 20.67
N ASP A 169 32.10 -5.16 19.54
CA ASP A 169 31.91 -4.57 18.19
C ASP A 169 30.53 -3.91 18.07
N PRO A 170 30.48 -2.58 17.86
CA PRO A 170 29.22 -1.84 17.80
C PRO A 170 28.39 -2.16 16.56
N GLU A 171 28.98 -2.74 15.51
CA GLU A 171 28.25 -3.18 14.31
C GLU A 171 27.52 -4.52 14.52
N LEU A 172 27.78 -5.21 15.64
CA LEU A 172 27.01 -6.39 16.05
C LEU A 172 25.79 -5.97 16.88
N PHE A 173 24.60 -6.37 16.42
CA PHE A 173 23.38 -6.28 17.23
C PHE A 173 23.43 -7.32 18.36
N TYR A 174 23.81 -6.88 19.56
CA TYR A 174 24.10 -7.74 20.70
C TYR A 174 23.52 -7.17 22.02
N PRO A 175 22.23 -7.39 22.30
CA PRO A 175 21.57 -6.87 23.50
C PRO A 175 22.22 -7.24 24.82
N GLU A 176 22.85 -8.41 24.90
CA GLU A 176 23.55 -8.87 26.12
C GLU A 176 24.71 -7.95 26.55
N ARG A 177 25.16 -7.01 25.70
CA ARG A 177 26.18 -6.00 26.06
C ARG A 177 25.79 -5.21 27.31
N PHE A 178 24.49 -4.94 27.48
CA PHE A 178 23.96 -4.20 28.63
C PHE A 178 23.86 -5.02 29.93
N MET A 179 24.10 -6.34 29.86
CA MET A 179 24.14 -7.22 31.03
C MET A 179 25.58 -7.57 31.46
N GLY A 180 26.55 -7.44 30.54
CA GLY A 180 27.93 -7.89 30.73
C GLY A 180 28.95 -6.77 30.62
N GLU A 181 29.89 -6.92 29.68
CA GLU A 181 31.11 -6.11 29.57
C GLU A 181 30.85 -4.61 29.37
N ASP A 182 29.81 -4.25 28.60
CA ASP A 182 29.47 -2.84 28.32
C ASP A 182 28.34 -2.30 29.22
N LYS A 183 28.00 -2.99 30.31
CA LYS A 183 26.97 -2.51 31.25
C LYS A 183 27.29 -1.12 31.81
N ASN A 184 28.58 -0.82 32.00
CA ASN A 184 29.09 0.46 32.49
C ASN A 184 29.74 1.29 31.38
N HIS A 185 29.18 1.26 30.17
CA HIS A 185 29.62 2.10 29.05
C HIS A 185 29.62 3.59 29.43
N HIS A 186 30.38 4.38 28.68
CA HIS A 186 30.45 5.83 28.91
C HIS A 186 29.04 6.45 28.83
N PRO A 187 28.62 7.35 29.75
CA PRO A 187 27.24 7.86 29.80
C PRO A 187 26.76 8.55 28.52
N TYR A 188 27.68 9.05 27.70
CA TYR A 188 27.38 9.68 26.41
C TYR A 188 27.61 8.77 25.19
N ALA A 189 27.88 7.47 25.41
CA ALA A 189 27.95 6.49 24.33
C ALA A 189 26.55 6.11 23.80
N LEU A 190 25.50 6.26 24.61
CA LEU A 190 24.12 6.01 24.23
C LEU A 190 23.20 7.12 24.72
N ILE A 191 22.87 8.06 23.84
CA ILE A 191 21.99 9.22 24.12
C ILE A 191 20.87 9.39 23.09
N PRO A 192 20.03 8.36 22.86
CA PRO A 192 18.99 8.41 21.83
C PRO A 192 17.89 9.44 22.13
N PHE A 193 17.83 9.91 23.37
CA PHE A 193 16.93 10.96 23.85
C PHE A 193 17.67 12.29 24.11
N GLY A 194 18.91 12.42 23.65
CA GLY A 194 19.81 13.51 24.01
C GLY A 194 20.40 13.36 25.41
N GLY A 195 21.19 14.35 25.83
CA GLY A 195 21.86 14.37 27.13
C GLY A 195 21.90 15.76 27.75
N GLY A 196 22.20 15.81 29.05
CA GLY A 196 22.26 17.05 29.83
C GLY A 196 20.90 17.72 30.06
N HIS A 197 20.89 19.03 30.32
CA HIS A 197 19.67 19.78 30.68
C HIS A 197 18.62 19.92 29.56
N ARG A 198 18.94 19.48 28.34
CA ARG A 198 18.06 19.54 27.16
C ARG A 198 17.74 18.14 26.60
N GLN A 199 17.75 17.13 27.45
CA GLN A 199 17.27 15.78 27.11
C GLN A 199 15.76 15.77 26.88
N CYS A 200 15.28 14.76 26.16
CA CYS A 200 13.88 14.59 25.79
C CYS A 200 12.99 14.52 27.03
N ILE A 201 11.98 15.39 27.09
CA ILE A 201 10.98 15.39 28.16
C ILE A 201 10.08 14.14 28.14
N GLY A 202 9.93 13.51 26.96
CA GLY A 202 9.07 12.34 26.75
C GLY A 202 9.77 10.99 26.89
N GLN A 203 11.04 10.96 27.32
CA GLN A 203 11.84 9.73 27.33
C GLN A 203 11.19 8.59 28.12
N ASP A 204 10.67 8.87 29.32
CA ASP A 204 10.09 7.83 30.18
C ASP A 204 8.81 7.26 29.57
N LEU A 205 7.96 8.13 29.01
CA LEU A 205 6.75 7.72 28.30
C LEU A 205 7.10 6.87 27.06
N ALA A 206 8.05 7.31 26.23
CA ALA A 206 8.47 6.57 25.05
C ALA A 206 9.03 5.19 25.41
N ARG A 207 9.88 5.10 26.44
CA ARG A 207 10.42 3.81 26.90
C ARG A 207 9.31 2.89 27.41
N PHE A 208 8.35 3.43 28.15
CA PHE A 208 7.18 2.68 28.61
C PHE A 208 6.34 2.15 27.44
N GLU A 209 6.00 3.01 26.48
CA GLU A 209 5.24 2.63 25.27
C GLU A 209 5.96 1.55 24.47
N LEU A 210 7.25 1.74 24.19
CA LEU A 210 8.09 0.76 23.50
C LEU A 210 8.05 -0.59 24.21
N LYS A 211 8.20 -0.61 25.53
CA LYS A 211 8.24 -1.82 26.32
C LYS A 211 6.90 -2.55 26.34
N VAL A 212 5.80 -1.83 26.54
CA VAL A 212 4.44 -2.40 26.53
C VAL A 212 4.12 -2.99 25.17
N ILE A 213 4.36 -2.23 24.09
CA ILE A 213 4.02 -2.66 22.73
C ILE A 213 4.92 -3.83 22.31
N ALA A 214 6.23 -3.76 22.55
CA ALA A 214 7.15 -4.85 22.26
C ALA A 214 6.79 -6.13 23.02
N ALA A 215 6.45 -6.03 24.31
CA ALA A 215 6.01 -7.18 25.11
C ALA A 215 4.73 -7.80 24.54
N ARG A 216 3.72 -6.99 24.21
CA ARG A 216 2.47 -7.48 23.59
C ARG A 216 2.72 -8.12 22.24
N LEU A 217 3.52 -7.50 21.38
CA LEU A 217 3.90 -8.07 20.09
C LEU A 217 4.57 -9.43 20.28
N MET A 218 5.48 -9.56 21.25
CA MET A 218 6.23 -10.80 21.45
C MET A 218 5.43 -11.92 22.13
N GLN A 219 4.38 -11.58 22.88
CA GLN A 219 3.39 -12.55 23.37
C GLN A 219 2.56 -13.18 22.25
N HIS A 220 2.26 -12.43 21.18
CA HIS A 220 1.29 -12.83 20.16
C HIS A 220 1.88 -13.14 18.79
N VAL A 221 3.07 -12.63 18.49
CA VAL A 221 3.68 -12.68 17.15
C VAL A 221 5.09 -13.26 17.26
N THR A 222 5.45 -14.13 16.32
CA THR A 222 6.85 -14.50 16.07
C THR A 222 7.27 -13.84 14.78
N PHE A 223 8.30 -13.00 14.82
CA PHE A 223 8.86 -12.37 13.63
C PHE A 223 9.84 -13.34 12.98
N GLY A 224 9.68 -13.62 11.69
CA GLY A 224 10.71 -14.29 10.91
C GLY A 224 11.32 -13.28 9.96
N ASP A 225 12.63 -13.37 9.71
CA ASP A 225 13.22 -12.83 8.48
C ASP A 225 12.72 -13.56 7.23
N GLY A 226 11.95 -14.64 7.47
CA GLY A 226 11.41 -15.53 6.48
C GLY A 226 12.42 -16.59 6.01
N GLY A 227 13.58 -16.68 6.65
CA GLY A 227 14.67 -17.55 6.26
C GLY A 227 15.22 -17.25 4.86
N PRO A 228 16.19 -18.07 4.39
CA PRO A 228 16.68 -17.99 3.02
C PRO A 228 15.61 -18.37 1.96
N GLU A 229 14.41 -18.79 2.39
CA GLU A 229 13.32 -19.23 1.53
C GLU A 229 12.16 -18.22 1.39
N VAL A 230 12.16 -17.09 2.11
CA VAL A 230 11.16 -16.04 1.89
C VAL A 230 11.64 -15.08 0.81
N ASN A 231 11.22 -15.39 -0.41
CA ASN A 231 11.03 -14.41 -1.47
C ASN A 231 9.62 -13.78 -1.46
N ALA A 232 8.80 -14.05 -0.43
CA ALA A 232 7.41 -13.58 -0.33
C ALA A 232 7.07 -13.08 1.08
N VAL A 233 6.86 -11.77 1.22
CA VAL A 233 6.31 -11.16 2.44
C VAL A 233 4.79 -11.07 2.26
N ASN A 234 4.03 -11.79 3.08
CA ASN A 234 2.57 -11.73 3.09
C ASN A 234 2.07 -11.14 4.42
N LEU A 235 1.61 -9.89 4.39
CA LEU A 235 1.12 -9.15 5.54
C LEU A 235 -0.38 -8.93 5.44
N ILE A 236 -1.09 -9.20 6.53
CA ILE A 236 -2.54 -9.09 6.61
C ILE A 236 -2.91 -8.45 7.94
N GLY A 237 -3.89 -7.55 7.91
CA GLY A 237 -4.40 -6.92 9.11
C GLY A 237 -5.73 -6.21 8.87
N GLY A 238 -6.43 -5.92 9.96
CA GLY A 238 -7.72 -5.23 9.93
C GLY A 238 -8.92 -6.17 9.87
N TRP A 239 -10.03 -5.65 9.34
CA TRP A 239 -11.34 -6.28 9.40
C TRP A 239 -11.92 -6.40 7.99
N LYS A 240 -12.55 -7.55 7.69
CA LYS A 240 -13.30 -7.76 6.44
C LYS A 240 -14.47 -6.78 6.36
N ASP A 241 -15.22 -6.68 7.45
CA ASP A 241 -16.26 -5.67 7.66
C ASP A 241 -15.81 -4.72 8.78
N ALA A 242 -15.44 -3.49 8.40
CA ALA A 242 -14.96 -2.50 9.36
C ALA A 242 -16.08 -1.80 10.15
N GLU A 243 -17.34 -1.93 9.72
CA GLU A 243 -18.48 -1.39 10.47
C GLU A 243 -18.82 -2.28 11.65
N THR A 244 -18.91 -3.59 11.42
CA THR A 244 -19.22 -4.55 12.49
C THR A 244 -17.99 -4.96 13.28
N LYS A 245 -16.80 -4.96 12.66
CA LYS A 245 -15.53 -5.45 13.26
C LYS A 245 -15.68 -6.84 13.89
N LYS A 246 -16.53 -7.69 13.30
CA LYS A 246 -16.76 -9.06 13.76
C LYS A 246 -15.88 -10.06 13.02
N GLU A 247 -15.63 -9.82 11.74
CA GLU A 247 -14.87 -10.72 10.88
C GLU A 247 -13.48 -10.12 10.58
N PRO A 248 -12.39 -10.76 11.02
CA PRO A 248 -11.04 -10.30 10.71
C PRO A 248 -10.77 -10.40 9.21
N TYR A 249 -9.87 -9.56 8.71
CA TYR A 249 -9.31 -9.74 7.36
C TYR A 249 -8.31 -10.91 7.43
N THR A 250 -8.48 -11.92 6.57
CA THR A 250 -7.73 -13.19 6.62
C THR A 250 -7.04 -13.48 5.29
N PRO A 251 -6.12 -14.45 5.21
CA PRO A 251 -5.56 -14.92 3.93
C PRO A 251 -6.62 -15.35 2.92
N GLY A 252 -7.79 -15.82 3.38
CA GLY A 252 -8.89 -16.24 2.52
C GLY A 252 -9.83 -15.10 2.11
N THR A 253 -9.67 -13.89 2.65
CA THR A 253 -10.52 -12.74 2.32
C THR A 253 -10.22 -12.25 0.91
N LEU A 254 -11.26 -12.01 0.12
CA LEU A 254 -11.17 -11.54 -1.25
C LEU A 254 -11.56 -10.06 -1.34
N GLN A 255 -10.98 -9.36 -2.29
CA GLN A 255 -11.15 -7.94 -2.51
C GLN A 255 -11.38 -7.63 -3.97
N LEU A 256 -12.38 -6.80 -4.27
CA LEU A 256 -12.49 -6.18 -5.59
C LEU A 256 -11.34 -5.19 -5.80
N VAL A 257 -10.59 -5.34 -6.89
CA VAL A 257 -9.34 -4.61 -7.16
C VAL A 257 -9.39 -3.64 -8.35
N PHE A 258 -10.60 -3.33 -8.85
CA PHE A 258 -10.79 -2.34 -9.93
C PHE A 258 -9.82 -2.54 -11.11
N SER A 259 -9.25 -1.45 -11.63
CA SER A 259 -8.32 -1.47 -12.77
C SER A 259 -7.06 -2.30 -12.57
N THR A 260 -6.68 -2.72 -11.35
CA THR A 260 -5.62 -3.73 -11.17
C THR A 260 -5.92 -5.00 -11.97
N SER A 261 -7.20 -5.32 -12.19
CA SER A 261 -7.66 -6.43 -13.05
C SER A 261 -7.26 -6.31 -14.52
N LYS A 262 -6.98 -5.10 -15.04
CA LYS A 262 -6.47 -4.92 -16.42
C LYS A 262 -5.10 -5.54 -16.61
N GLY A 263 -4.24 -5.48 -15.59
CA GLY A 263 -2.96 -6.19 -15.61
C GLY A 263 -3.14 -7.71 -15.75
N ILE A 264 -4.23 -8.27 -15.21
CA ILE A 264 -4.55 -9.70 -15.34
C ILE A 264 -5.11 -10.02 -16.74
N ALA A 265 -5.93 -9.13 -17.31
CA ALA A 265 -6.34 -9.25 -18.71
C ALA A 265 -5.14 -9.17 -19.67
N ALA A 266 -4.20 -8.24 -19.43
CA ALA A 266 -2.95 -8.15 -20.16
C ALA A 266 -2.10 -9.42 -20.02
N ALA A 267 -2.02 -10.01 -18.82
CA ALA A 267 -1.34 -11.28 -18.58
C ALA A 267 -1.99 -12.46 -19.33
N ALA A 268 -3.32 -12.53 -19.36
CA ALA A 268 -4.05 -13.57 -20.10
C ALA A 268 -3.77 -13.48 -21.61
N VAL A 269 -3.74 -12.26 -22.15
CA VAL A 269 -3.38 -11.99 -23.55
C VAL A 269 -1.91 -12.35 -23.82
N ALA A 270 -0.99 -11.96 -22.94
CA ALA A 270 0.43 -12.31 -23.07
C ALA A 270 0.65 -13.83 -23.06
N LEU A 271 -0.12 -14.58 -22.27
CA LEU A 271 -0.08 -16.04 -22.28
C LEU A 271 -0.62 -16.63 -23.59
N CYS A 272 -1.66 -16.04 -24.19
CA CYS A 272 -2.11 -16.44 -25.53
C CYS A 272 -1.01 -16.21 -26.59
N VAL A 273 -0.22 -15.15 -26.45
CA VAL A 273 0.96 -14.90 -27.31
C VAL A 273 2.08 -15.91 -27.05
N GLU A 274 2.39 -16.23 -25.79
CA GLU A 274 3.36 -17.28 -25.43
C GLU A 274 2.98 -18.64 -26.04
N LYS A 275 1.68 -18.98 -26.04
CA LYS A 275 1.15 -20.20 -26.65
C LYS A 275 1.07 -20.15 -28.19
N GLY A 276 1.37 -19.00 -28.80
CA GLY A 276 1.32 -18.80 -30.25
C GLY A 276 -0.09 -18.69 -30.83
N TRP A 277 -1.10 -18.43 -30.00
CA TRP A 277 -2.50 -18.30 -30.42
C TRP A 277 -2.85 -16.87 -30.87
N LEU A 278 -2.09 -15.89 -30.39
CA LEU A 278 -2.26 -14.47 -30.69
C LEU A 278 -0.92 -13.85 -31.09
N ASP A 279 -0.98 -12.78 -31.89
CA ASP A 279 0.19 -12.00 -32.32
C ASP A 279 -0.14 -10.51 -32.13
N TYR A 280 0.72 -9.80 -31.41
CA TYR A 280 0.58 -8.37 -31.12
C TYR A 280 0.57 -7.48 -32.37
N GLU A 281 1.24 -7.89 -33.45
CA GLU A 281 1.32 -7.10 -34.69
C GLU A 281 0.22 -7.43 -35.69
N ALA A 282 -0.48 -8.55 -35.49
CA ALA A 282 -1.57 -8.92 -36.37
C ALA A 282 -2.78 -7.97 -36.19
N PRO A 283 -3.54 -7.71 -37.27
CA PRO A 283 -4.82 -7.03 -37.16
C PRO A 283 -5.77 -7.79 -36.24
N VAL A 284 -6.52 -7.07 -35.39
CA VAL A 284 -7.57 -7.63 -34.53
C VAL A 284 -8.59 -8.41 -35.37
N ALA A 285 -8.92 -7.89 -36.56
CA ALA A 285 -9.83 -8.50 -37.52
C ALA A 285 -9.45 -9.94 -37.94
N LYS A 286 -8.19 -10.34 -37.79
CA LYS A 286 -7.75 -11.73 -38.02
C LYS A 286 -8.40 -12.71 -37.03
N TYR A 287 -8.60 -12.27 -35.79
CA TYR A 287 -9.14 -13.10 -34.70
C TYR A 287 -10.61 -12.78 -34.42
N TRP A 288 -11.02 -11.54 -34.72
CA TRP A 288 -12.37 -11.02 -34.54
C TRP A 288 -12.84 -10.30 -35.80
N PRO A 289 -13.30 -11.03 -36.84
CA PRO A 289 -13.64 -10.46 -38.15
C PRO A 289 -14.62 -9.29 -38.09
N GLU A 290 -15.64 -9.37 -37.24
CA GLU A 290 -16.65 -8.35 -37.04
C GLU A 290 -16.06 -7.01 -36.58
N PHE A 291 -14.91 -7.04 -35.91
CA PHE A 291 -14.19 -5.84 -35.47
C PHE A 291 -13.68 -5.00 -36.65
N SER A 292 -13.61 -5.51 -37.89
CA SER A 292 -13.13 -4.74 -39.04
C SER A 292 -14.07 -3.63 -39.49
N ALA A 293 -15.28 -3.52 -38.90
CA ALA A 293 -16.25 -2.51 -39.30
C ALA A 293 -15.76 -1.07 -39.01
N ASN A 294 -16.25 -0.12 -39.80
CA ASN A 294 -16.10 1.32 -39.56
C ASN A 294 -14.64 1.82 -39.40
N GLY A 295 -13.73 1.33 -40.25
CA GLY A 295 -12.35 1.81 -40.35
C GLY A 295 -11.39 1.17 -39.36
N LYS A 296 -11.74 -0.01 -38.83
CA LYS A 296 -10.96 -0.74 -37.81
C LYS A 296 -10.22 -1.97 -38.36
N GLU A 297 -10.29 -2.21 -39.67
CA GLU A 297 -9.69 -3.38 -40.34
C GLU A 297 -8.18 -3.52 -40.15
N ASN A 298 -7.48 -2.40 -39.93
CA ASN A 298 -6.03 -2.35 -39.77
C ASN A 298 -5.58 -2.13 -38.32
N ILE A 299 -6.50 -2.08 -37.34
CA ILE A 299 -6.12 -1.95 -35.93
C ILE A 299 -5.39 -3.22 -35.50
N SER A 300 -4.13 -3.07 -35.08
CA SER A 300 -3.35 -4.19 -34.55
C SER A 300 -3.78 -4.56 -33.13
N VAL A 301 -3.48 -5.78 -32.71
CA VAL A 301 -3.70 -6.21 -31.33
C VAL A 301 -2.97 -5.30 -30.34
N ASN A 302 -1.74 -4.86 -30.63
CA ASN A 302 -1.04 -3.92 -29.74
C ASN A 302 -1.72 -2.56 -29.63
N GLN A 303 -2.26 -2.00 -30.72
CA GLN A 303 -3.01 -0.74 -30.68
C GLN A 303 -4.29 -0.86 -29.84
N LEU A 304 -4.97 -2.02 -29.90
CA LEU A 304 -6.13 -2.32 -29.07
C LEU A 304 -5.76 -2.36 -27.58
N LEU A 305 -4.67 -3.04 -27.22
CA LEU A 305 -4.25 -3.23 -25.83
C LEU A 305 -3.59 -1.98 -25.22
N SER A 306 -2.86 -1.20 -26.01
CA SER A 306 -2.19 0.00 -25.50
C SER A 306 -3.08 1.25 -25.58
N HIS A 307 -4.40 1.09 -25.53
CA HIS A 307 -5.39 2.18 -25.50
C HIS A 307 -5.39 3.10 -26.73
N ARG A 308 -4.96 2.62 -27.90
CA ARG A 308 -4.80 3.40 -29.14
C ARG A 308 -5.86 3.09 -30.21
N ALA A 309 -6.79 2.17 -29.95
CA ALA A 309 -7.86 1.81 -30.89
C ALA A 309 -9.01 2.83 -31.00
N GLY A 310 -9.09 3.81 -30.09
CA GLY A 310 -10.14 4.82 -30.13
C GLY A 310 -11.51 4.37 -29.64
N LEU A 311 -11.57 3.39 -28.72
CA LEU A 311 -12.82 2.84 -28.18
C LEU A 311 -12.91 2.95 -26.64
N PRO A 312 -12.66 4.12 -26.02
CA PRO A 312 -12.59 4.26 -24.56
C PRO A 312 -13.94 4.02 -23.86
N CYS A 313 -15.05 4.21 -24.56
CA CYS A 313 -16.41 3.90 -24.15
C CYS A 313 -17.25 3.45 -25.35
N VAL A 314 -18.40 2.83 -25.08
CA VAL A 314 -19.45 2.64 -26.10
C VAL A 314 -20.13 3.99 -26.38
N ASP A 315 -20.46 4.29 -27.63
CA ASP A 315 -21.02 5.57 -28.08
C ASP A 315 -22.53 5.74 -27.82
N GLN A 316 -23.15 4.73 -27.20
CA GLN A 316 -24.54 4.69 -26.79
C GLN A 316 -24.65 4.65 -25.26
N GLN A 317 -25.72 5.24 -24.73
CA GLN A 317 -26.01 5.20 -23.30
C GLN A 317 -26.26 3.76 -22.85
N LEU A 318 -25.65 3.37 -21.73
CA LEU A 318 -25.72 2.01 -21.21
C LEU A 318 -26.38 1.96 -19.83
N THR A 319 -27.12 0.89 -19.58
CA THR A 319 -27.56 0.45 -18.26
C THR A 319 -26.63 -0.63 -17.71
N LEU A 320 -26.73 -0.93 -16.41
CA LEU A 320 -25.99 -2.07 -15.83
C LEU A 320 -26.27 -3.39 -16.55
N ASN A 321 -27.54 -3.65 -16.91
CA ASN A 321 -27.90 -4.88 -17.61
C ASN A 321 -27.28 -4.95 -19.01
N ASP A 322 -27.15 -3.81 -19.71
CA ASP A 322 -26.45 -3.78 -21.00
C ASP A 322 -24.98 -4.18 -20.83
N VAL A 323 -24.32 -3.72 -19.76
CA VAL A 323 -22.91 -4.00 -19.49
C VAL A 323 -22.68 -5.42 -18.97
N PHE A 324 -23.68 -6.04 -18.34
CA PHE A 324 -23.61 -7.43 -17.92
C PHE A 324 -23.74 -8.42 -19.08
N ASP A 325 -24.27 -7.97 -20.23
CA ASP A 325 -24.32 -8.75 -21.46
C ASP A 325 -23.01 -8.57 -22.25
N TRP A 326 -22.13 -9.56 -22.11
CA TRP A 326 -20.85 -9.61 -22.82
C TRP A 326 -20.99 -9.48 -24.34
N THR A 327 -21.96 -10.19 -24.93
CA THR A 327 -22.14 -10.23 -26.38
C THR A 327 -22.59 -8.86 -26.87
N ARG A 328 -23.50 -8.22 -26.14
CA ARG A 328 -23.97 -6.87 -26.47
C ARG A 328 -22.83 -5.86 -26.49
N ILE A 329 -22.00 -5.80 -25.45
CA ILE A 329 -20.90 -4.83 -25.38
C ILE A 329 -19.86 -5.11 -26.47
N THR A 330 -19.48 -6.35 -26.69
CA THR A 330 -18.50 -6.70 -27.73
C THR A 330 -19.03 -6.41 -29.13
N SER A 331 -20.29 -6.74 -29.44
CA SER A 331 -20.91 -6.37 -30.72
C SER A 331 -20.95 -4.86 -30.95
N LEU A 332 -21.35 -4.08 -29.93
CA LEU A 332 -21.35 -2.61 -30.03
C LEU A 332 -19.95 -2.05 -30.30
N LEU A 333 -18.92 -2.55 -29.61
CA LEU A 333 -17.54 -2.13 -29.82
C LEU A 333 -16.99 -2.56 -31.19
N ALA A 334 -17.38 -3.75 -31.69
CA ALA A 334 -17.00 -4.22 -33.02
C ALA A 334 -17.63 -3.36 -34.13
N GLU A 335 -18.86 -2.89 -33.94
CA GLU A 335 -19.55 -2.05 -34.91
C GLU A 335 -19.12 -0.58 -34.82
N GLN A 336 -18.82 -0.06 -33.64
CA GLN A 336 -18.57 1.36 -33.41
C GLN A 336 -17.40 1.95 -34.21
N LYS A 337 -17.55 3.20 -34.68
CA LYS A 337 -16.44 3.97 -35.24
C LYS A 337 -15.50 4.48 -34.13
N PRO A 338 -14.17 4.40 -34.27
CA PRO A 338 -13.24 5.00 -33.33
C PRO A 338 -13.48 6.50 -33.10
N PHE A 339 -13.33 6.96 -31.86
CA PHE A 339 -13.42 8.39 -31.48
C PHE A 339 -12.27 9.23 -32.04
N TRP A 340 -11.14 8.60 -32.36
CA TRP A 340 -9.98 9.19 -33.03
C TRP A 340 -9.39 8.20 -34.03
N GLU A 341 -8.54 8.68 -34.93
CA GLU A 341 -7.84 7.81 -35.88
C GLU A 341 -6.97 6.79 -35.12
N PRO A 342 -7.16 5.47 -35.29
CA PRO A 342 -6.42 4.47 -34.53
C PRO A 342 -4.90 4.64 -34.65
N GLY A 343 -4.21 4.63 -33.52
CA GLY A 343 -2.77 4.86 -33.46
C GLY A 343 -2.32 6.32 -33.56
N SER A 344 -3.20 7.28 -33.84
CA SER A 344 -2.82 8.71 -33.83
C SER A 344 -2.57 9.24 -32.41
N THR A 345 -3.29 8.70 -31.42
CA THR A 345 -3.14 9.04 -29.99
C THR A 345 -3.63 7.90 -29.10
N HIS A 346 -3.54 8.05 -27.76
CA HIS A 346 -4.10 7.12 -26.79
C HIS A 346 -5.10 7.81 -25.84
N GLY A 347 -6.03 7.02 -25.33
CA GLY A 347 -6.92 7.44 -24.26
C GLY A 347 -7.40 6.22 -23.51
N TYR A 348 -7.25 6.22 -22.19
CA TYR A 348 -7.59 5.09 -21.34
C TYR A 348 -8.99 4.52 -21.58
N HIS A 349 -9.05 3.20 -21.74
CA HIS A 349 -10.28 2.44 -21.97
C HIS A 349 -10.74 1.84 -20.64
N ALA A 350 -11.37 2.68 -19.79
CA ALA A 350 -11.58 2.35 -18.38
C ALA A 350 -12.38 1.06 -18.14
N TYR A 351 -13.36 0.75 -18.99
CA TYR A 351 -14.15 -0.48 -18.93
C TYR A 351 -13.98 -1.34 -20.18
N THR A 352 -13.98 -0.71 -21.35
CA THR A 352 -13.97 -1.40 -22.66
C THR A 352 -12.68 -2.20 -22.89
N PHE A 353 -11.55 -1.81 -22.28
CA PHE A 353 -10.30 -2.59 -22.34
C PHE A 353 -10.53 -4.07 -21.96
N GLY A 354 -11.31 -4.31 -20.91
CA GLY A 354 -11.55 -5.67 -20.40
C GLY A 354 -12.32 -6.53 -21.39
N PHE A 355 -13.33 -5.95 -22.05
CA PHE A 355 -14.10 -6.63 -23.10
C PHE A 355 -13.26 -6.86 -24.35
N LEU A 356 -12.50 -5.86 -24.78
CA LEU A 356 -11.64 -5.94 -25.97
C LEU A 356 -10.54 -7.00 -25.80
N ALA A 357 -9.82 -6.97 -24.66
CA ALA A 357 -8.79 -7.94 -24.35
C ALA A 357 -9.37 -9.35 -24.10
N GLY A 358 -10.47 -9.43 -23.34
CA GLY A 358 -11.09 -10.72 -23.02
C GLY A 358 -11.73 -11.38 -24.24
N GLU A 359 -12.28 -10.63 -25.19
CA GLU A 359 -12.88 -11.20 -26.41
C GLU A 359 -11.81 -11.83 -27.29
N LEU A 360 -10.63 -11.20 -27.39
CA LEU A 360 -9.48 -11.81 -28.05
C LEU A 360 -9.09 -13.14 -27.38
N VAL A 361 -8.99 -13.17 -26.04
CA VAL A 361 -8.66 -14.40 -25.30
C VAL A 361 -9.66 -15.52 -25.59
N GLN A 362 -10.97 -15.24 -25.52
CA GLN A 362 -12.02 -16.25 -25.75
C GLN A 362 -12.01 -16.77 -27.20
N ARG A 363 -11.75 -15.89 -28.18
CA ARG A 363 -11.73 -16.27 -29.60
C ARG A 363 -10.51 -17.09 -29.98
N VAL A 364 -9.35 -16.82 -29.39
CA VAL A 364 -8.09 -17.52 -29.72
C VAL A 364 -7.83 -18.76 -28.85
N ASP A 365 -8.47 -18.88 -27.69
CA ASP A 365 -8.40 -20.09 -26.87
C ASP A 365 -9.01 -21.29 -27.64
N PRO A 366 -8.27 -22.37 -27.92
CA PRO A 366 -8.78 -23.52 -28.66
C PRO A 366 -9.95 -24.24 -27.98
N GLN A 367 -10.11 -24.05 -26.67
CA GLN A 367 -11.24 -24.59 -25.91
C GLN A 367 -12.45 -23.65 -25.87
N HIS A 368 -12.31 -22.42 -26.39
CA HIS A 368 -13.32 -21.36 -26.35
C HIS A 368 -13.91 -21.17 -24.95
N ARG A 369 -13.06 -21.27 -23.92
CA ARG A 369 -13.47 -21.03 -22.53
C ARG A 369 -13.88 -19.57 -22.38
N SER A 370 -14.78 -19.32 -21.43
CA SER A 370 -15.07 -17.94 -21.04
C SER A 370 -13.82 -17.28 -20.46
N TYR A 371 -13.71 -15.95 -20.55
CA TYR A 371 -12.58 -15.20 -19.99
C TYR A 371 -12.37 -15.54 -18.50
N SER A 372 -13.45 -15.61 -17.72
CA SER A 372 -13.43 -15.97 -16.29
C SER A 372 -12.85 -17.35 -16.05
N GLN A 373 -13.20 -18.33 -16.88
CA GLN A 373 -12.69 -19.69 -16.75
C GLN A 373 -11.21 -19.77 -17.14
N PHE A 374 -10.84 -19.11 -18.25
CA PHE A 374 -9.46 -19.05 -18.73
C PHE A 374 -8.52 -18.49 -17.65
N VAL A 375 -8.87 -17.36 -17.03
CA VAL A 375 -8.02 -16.72 -16.00
C VAL A 375 -7.83 -17.62 -14.79
N ARG A 376 -8.88 -18.30 -14.31
CA ARG A 376 -8.78 -19.22 -13.16
C ARG A 376 -7.91 -20.44 -13.46
N ASP A 377 -8.02 -20.98 -14.66
CA ASP A 377 -7.29 -22.18 -15.04
C ASP A 377 -5.82 -21.91 -15.34
N GLU A 378 -5.52 -20.79 -15.99
CA GLU A 378 -4.21 -20.52 -16.57
C GLU A 378 -3.34 -19.58 -15.74
N LEU A 379 -3.93 -18.68 -14.93
CA LEU A 379 -3.19 -17.70 -14.14
C LEU A 379 -3.21 -18.06 -12.66
N ASP A 380 -4.39 -17.99 -12.02
CA ASP A 380 -4.54 -18.36 -10.62
C ASP A 380 -6.01 -18.66 -10.26
N PRO A 381 -6.30 -19.76 -9.55
CA PRO A 381 -7.67 -20.12 -9.18
C PRO A 381 -8.34 -19.12 -8.23
N GLU A 382 -7.57 -18.28 -7.55
CA GLU A 382 -8.03 -17.27 -6.58
C GLU A 382 -8.15 -15.86 -7.20
N PHE A 383 -8.15 -15.77 -8.54
CA PHE A 383 -8.53 -14.55 -9.25
C PHE A 383 -9.88 -14.73 -9.97
N TYR A 384 -10.90 -14.03 -9.48
CA TYR A 384 -12.26 -14.14 -9.98
C TYR A 384 -12.66 -12.91 -10.79
N VAL A 385 -13.36 -13.14 -11.89
CA VAL A 385 -14.10 -12.12 -12.64
C VAL A 385 -15.44 -12.77 -12.98
N GLY A 386 -16.50 -12.39 -12.28
CA GLY A 386 -17.76 -13.14 -12.28
C GLY A 386 -17.77 -14.27 -11.25
N ILE A 387 -18.36 -14.01 -10.08
CA ILE A 387 -18.52 -14.95 -8.97
C ILE A 387 -19.94 -15.52 -8.99
N SER A 388 -20.07 -16.80 -9.35
CA SER A 388 -21.35 -17.51 -9.29
C SER A 388 -21.55 -18.33 -8.01
N ASP A 389 -20.47 -18.64 -7.28
CA ASP A 389 -20.47 -19.46 -6.06
C ASP A 389 -20.67 -18.62 -4.80
N ASP A 390 -21.74 -18.88 -4.05
CA ASP A 390 -22.07 -18.23 -2.78
C ASP A 390 -20.97 -18.36 -1.72
N ASN A 391 -20.20 -19.45 -1.72
CA ASN A 391 -19.10 -19.62 -0.79
C ASN A 391 -17.92 -18.68 -1.13
N VAL A 392 -17.71 -18.41 -2.41
CA VAL A 392 -16.70 -17.44 -2.85
C VAL A 392 -17.21 -16.02 -2.59
N GLU A 393 -18.47 -15.73 -2.88
CA GLU A 393 -19.11 -14.44 -2.59
C GLU A 393 -19.01 -14.09 -1.10
N ALA A 394 -19.23 -15.07 -0.22
CA ALA A 394 -19.11 -14.88 1.23
C ALA A 394 -17.69 -14.51 1.70
N ARG A 395 -16.65 -14.68 0.87
CA ARG A 395 -15.27 -14.28 1.17
C ARG A 395 -14.97 -12.83 0.79
N VAL A 396 -15.82 -12.19 -0.02
CA VAL A 396 -15.60 -10.83 -0.53
C VAL A 396 -15.80 -9.81 0.59
N ALA A 397 -14.80 -8.96 0.82
CA ALA A 397 -14.89 -7.84 1.73
C ALA A 397 -15.61 -6.66 1.06
N PRO A 398 -16.64 -6.05 1.69
CA PRO A 398 -17.31 -4.89 1.14
C PRO A 398 -16.35 -3.70 1.04
N LEU A 399 -16.41 -2.99 -0.08
CA LEU A 399 -15.70 -1.73 -0.27
C LEU A 399 -16.33 -0.64 0.60
N LEU A 400 -15.48 0.16 1.23
CA LEU A 400 -15.88 1.23 2.13
C LEU A 400 -15.52 2.57 1.50
N THR A 401 -16.52 3.41 1.27
CA THR A 401 -16.39 4.79 0.79
C THR A 401 -16.64 5.73 1.97
N LYS A 402 -15.59 6.31 2.56
CA LYS A 402 -15.75 7.26 3.68
C LYS A 402 -15.71 8.73 3.29
N ASN A 403 -15.50 9.05 2.01
CA ASN A 403 -15.32 10.43 1.56
C ASN A 403 -15.85 10.65 0.14
N ASP A 404 -17.17 10.74 -0.02
CA ASP A 404 -17.80 11.21 -1.27
C ASP A 404 -17.50 12.69 -1.58
N ALA A 405 -17.06 13.46 -0.58
CA ALA A 405 -16.81 14.90 -0.71
C ALA A 405 -15.70 15.25 -1.72
N ALA A 406 -14.69 14.40 -1.88
CA ALA A 406 -13.58 14.65 -2.80
C ALA A 406 -14.01 14.47 -4.28
N LEU A 407 -14.72 13.38 -4.59
CA LEU A 407 -15.30 13.13 -5.92
C LEU A 407 -16.38 14.15 -6.30
N ALA A 408 -17.15 14.63 -5.32
CA ALA A 408 -18.15 15.68 -5.50
C ALA A 408 -17.55 17.05 -5.89
N SER A 409 -16.27 17.29 -5.58
CA SER A 409 -15.57 18.56 -5.83
C SER A 409 -14.86 18.64 -7.18
N LEU A 410 -14.88 17.57 -7.99
CA LEU A 410 -14.24 17.58 -9.31
C LEU A 410 -14.93 18.57 -10.26
N PRO A 411 -14.17 19.35 -11.05
CA PRO A 411 -14.72 20.25 -12.05
C PRO A 411 -15.50 19.47 -13.13
N PRO A 412 -16.38 20.14 -13.90
CA PRO A 412 -17.08 19.52 -15.01
C PRO A 412 -16.10 18.85 -15.96
N LEU A 413 -16.32 17.58 -16.24
CA LEU A 413 -15.47 16.80 -17.13
C LEU A 413 -15.89 17.04 -18.58
N ASN A 414 -14.94 16.88 -19.51
CA ASN A 414 -15.31 16.73 -20.92
C ASN A 414 -16.22 15.49 -21.05
N PRO A 415 -17.30 15.54 -21.86
CA PRO A 415 -18.21 14.41 -22.08
C PRO A 415 -17.50 13.07 -22.36
N LEU A 416 -16.39 13.07 -23.11
CA LEU A 416 -15.65 11.84 -23.40
C LEU A 416 -15.03 11.22 -22.13
N VAL A 417 -14.46 12.05 -21.26
CA VAL A 417 -13.89 11.62 -19.96
C VAL A 417 -15.02 11.07 -19.08
N GLU A 418 -16.14 11.79 -18.98
CA GLU A 418 -17.30 11.38 -18.19
C GLU A 418 -17.88 10.04 -18.65
N ASN A 419 -18.06 9.87 -19.97
CA ASN A 419 -18.57 8.63 -20.55
C ASN A 419 -17.57 7.48 -20.39
N THR A 420 -16.27 7.76 -20.45
CA THR A 420 -15.24 6.75 -20.19
C THR A 420 -15.29 6.28 -18.74
N MET A 421 -15.31 7.21 -17.78
CA MET A 421 -15.29 6.91 -16.34
C MET A 421 -16.59 6.28 -15.82
N SER A 422 -17.71 6.52 -16.51
CA SER A 422 -19.03 5.99 -16.12
C SER A 422 -19.51 4.79 -16.93
N CYS A 423 -18.71 4.30 -17.87
CA CYS A 423 -19.16 3.32 -18.88
C CYS A 423 -20.45 3.79 -19.58
N ASN A 424 -20.41 5.03 -20.06
CA ASN A 424 -21.51 5.77 -20.68
C ASN A 424 -22.83 5.69 -19.90
N GLY A 425 -22.73 5.92 -18.59
CA GLY A 425 -23.86 6.00 -17.67
C GLY A 425 -24.17 4.75 -16.84
N ALA A 426 -23.62 3.58 -17.16
CA ALA A 426 -23.93 2.35 -16.42
C ALA A 426 -23.38 2.35 -14.98
N PHE A 427 -22.23 3.00 -14.76
CA PHE A 427 -21.58 3.17 -13.46
C PHE A 427 -21.42 4.66 -13.16
N PRO A 428 -22.50 5.38 -12.81
CA PRO A 428 -22.42 6.82 -12.60
C PRO A 428 -21.46 7.14 -11.45
N MET A 429 -20.53 8.08 -11.70
CA MET A 429 -19.62 8.58 -10.66
C MET A 429 -20.37 9.29 -9.51
N ARG A 430 -21.61 9.69 -9.75
CA ARG A 430 -22.51 10.37 -8.80
C ARG A 430 -23.82 9.61 -8.79
N SER A 431 -24.06 8.78 -7.76
CA SER A 431 -25.38 8.20 -7.54
C SER A 431 -26.14 9.08 -6.54
N PRO A 432 -27.14 9.87 -6.97
CA PRO A 432 -27.89 10.73 -6.05
C PRO A 432 -28.82 9.97 -5.10
N ASN A 433 -29.07 8.67 -5.33
CA ASN A 433 -30.20 7.93 -4.76
C ASN A 433 -29.86 6.57 -4.13
N SER A 434 -28.59 6.27 -3.81
CA SER A 434 -28.26 5.02 -3.13
C SER A 434 -27.12 5.17 -2.11
N ASP A 435 -27.39 4.81 -0.86
CA ASP A 435 -26.38 4.69 0.21
C ASP A 435 -25.40 3.53 -0.07
N GLU A 436 -25.76 2.60 -0.96
CA GLU A 436 -24.94 1.45 -1.34
C GLU A 436 -24.05 1.77 -2.55
N PHE A 437 -22.75 1.58 -2.38
CA PHE A 437 -21.77 1.66 -3.45
C PHE A 437 -21.97 0.51 -4.46
N VAL A 438 -22.20 0.83 -5.73
CA VAL A 438 -22.65 -0.13 -6.76
C VAL A 438 -21.75 -1.36 -6.91
N PHE A 439 -20.44 -1.20 -6.70
CA PHE A 439 -19.46 -2.29 -6.80
C PHE A 439 -19.51 -3.28 -5.63
N ASN A 440 -20.30 -3.02 -4.57
CA ASN A 440 -20.60 -4.00 -3.53
C ASN A 440 -21.79 -4.91 -3.87
N ARG A 441 -22.53 -4.61 -4.95
CA ARG A 441 -23.70 -5.40 -5.31
C ARG A 441 -23.27 -6.75 -5.83
N ARG A 442 -23.92 -7.80 -5.32
CA ARG A 442 -23.73 -9.17 -5.79
C ARG A 442 -23.92 -9.33 -7.30
N SER A 443 -24.84 -8.59 -7.91
CA SER A 443 -25.02 -8.61 -9.38
C SER A 443 -23.80 -8.08 -10.13
N VAL A 444 -23.06 -7.12 -9.56
CA VAL A 444 -21.80 -6.63 -10.12
C VAL A 444 -20.67 -7.62 -9.90
N HIS A 445 -20.61 -8.32 -8.76
CA HIS A 445 -19.64 -9.40 -8.55
C HIS A 445 -19.86 -10.59 -9.49
N GLN A 446 -21.11 -10.88 -9.84
CA GLN A 446 -21.52 -11.94 -10.79
C GLN A 446 -21.20 -11.60 -12.25
N ALA A 447 -21.20 -10.33 -12.62
CA ALA A 447 -20.90 -9.88 -13.98
C ALA A 447 -19.44 -10.14 -14.35
N VAL A 448 -19.14 -10.22 -15.65
CA VAL A 448 -17.77 -10.38 -16.16
C VAL A 448 -17.28 -9.03 -16.66
N LEU A 449 -16.56 -8.27 -15.82
CA LEU A 449 -16.02 -6.93 -16.14
C LEU A 449 -14.50 -6.91 -15.95
N PRO A 450 -13.71 -7.49 -16.88
CA PRO A 450 -12.28 -7.75 -16.67
C PRO A 450 -11.39 -6.54 -16.40
N ALA A 451 -11.92 -5.34 -16.63
CA ALA A 451 -11.23 -4.08 -16.39
C ALA A 451 -11.61 -3.39 -15.08
N ALA A 452 -12.65 -3.86 -14.36
CA ALA A 452 -13.27 -3.10 -13.27
C ALA A 452 -13.73 -3.94 -12.06
N ASN A 453 -14.02 -5.24 -12.20
CA ASN A 453 -14.58 -6.04 -11.10
C ASN A 453 -13.78 -7.31 -10.78
N GLY A 454 -12.50 -7.38 -11.14
CA GLY A 454 -11.65 -8.48 -10.66
C GLY A 454 -11.61 -8.53 -9.14
N ILE A 455 -11.77 -9.73 -8.59
CA ILE A 455 -11.84 -10.00 -7.15
C ILE A 455 -10.78 -11.04 -6.80
N SER A 456 -9.84 -10.69 -5.92
CA SER A 456 -8.73 -11.57 -5.52
C SER A 456 -8.14 -11.14 -4.18
N ASN A 457 -7.04 -11.76 -3.78
CA ASN A 457 -6.24 -11.37 -2.61
C ASN A 457 -4.83 -10.94 -3.04
N ALA A 458 -4.12 -10.21 -2.17
CA ALA A 458 -2.77 -9.71 -2.49
C ALA A 458 -1.79 -10.85 -2.81
N HIS A 459 -1.91 -11.97 -2.10
CA HIS A 459 -1.03 -13.13 -2.31
C HIS A 459 -1.11 -13.67 -3.74
N SER A 460 -2.33 -13.93 -4.21
CA SER A 460 -2.59 -14.52 -5.54
C SER A 460 -2.23 -13.53 -6.65
N LEU A 461 -2.52 -12.24 -6.46
CA LEU A 461 -2.07 -11.19 -7.38
C LEU A 461 -0.54 -11.12 -7.49
N ALA A 462 0.17 -11.06 -6.36
CA ALA A 462 1.63 -11.03 -6.35
C ALA A 462 2.21 -12.31 -6.97
N ARG A 463 1.59 -13.47 -6.72
CA ARG A 463 1.97 -14.76 -7.31
C ARG A 463 1.83 -14.77 -8.83
N ILE A 464 0.72 -14.25 -9.39
CA ILE A 464 0.56 -14.12 -10.85
C ILE A 464 1.71 -13.28 -11.42
N TYR A 465 1.95 -12.10 -10.85
CA TYR A 465 3.02 -11.21 -11.32
C TYR A 465 4.42 -11.84 -11.18
N ALA A 466 4.68 -12.58 -10.11
CA ALA A 466 5.93 -13.32 -9.93
C ALA A 466 6.11 -14.38 -11.02
N LEU A 467 5.04 -15.12 -11.35
CA LEU A 467 5.05 -16.12 -12.41
C LEU A 467 5.26 -15.53 -13.81
N LEU A 468 4.90 -14.26 -14.05
CA LEU A 468 5.20 -13.60 -15.32
C LEU A 468 6.71 -13.37 -15.52
N ILE A 469 7.46 -13.16 -14.43
CA ILE A 469 8.89 -12.81 -14.49
C ILE A 469 9.84 -13.95 -14.13
N GLY A 470 9.35 -15.03 -13.50
CA GLY A 470 10.20 -16.15 -13.09
C GLY A 470 9.44 -17.32 -12.45
N ASP A 471 10.19 -18.38 -12.14
CA ASP A 471 9.64 -19.54 -11.42
C ASP A 471 9.28 -19.13 -9.99
N VAL A 472 8.17 -19.66 -9.48
CA VAL A 472 7.74 -19.46 -8.09
C VAL A 472 7.89 -20.76 -7.32
N ASN A 473 8.59 -20.70 -6.19
CA ASN A 473 8.66 -21.79 -5.23
C ASN A 473 7.85 -21.39 -3.99
N GLU A 474 6.79 -22.13 -3.72
CA GLU A 474 5.91 -21.89 -2.57
C GLU A 474 5.56 -23.22 -1.91
N ASN A 475 5.75 -23.30 -0.59
CA ASN A 475 5.48 -24.50 0.20
C ASN A 475 6.16 -25.78 -0.37
N GLY A 476 7.38 -25.63 -0.89
CA GLY A 476 8.13 -26.73 -1.53
C GLY A 476 7.63 -27.13 -2.92
N LYS A 477 6.60 -26.47 -3.45
CA LYS A 477 6.08 -26.69 -4.80
C LYS A 477 6.63 -25.64 -5.76
N LYS A 478 7.41 -26.10 -6.73
CA LYS A 478 7.88 -25.28 -7.85
C LYS A 478 6.78 -25.15 -8.90
N THR A 479 6.45 -23.90 -9.26
CA THR A 479 5.60 -23.56 -10.40
C THR A 479 6.46 -22.82 -11.43
N THR A 480 6.46 -23.31 -12.67
CA THR A 480 7.24 -22.71 -13.76
C THR A 480 6.66 -21.36 -14.18
N CYS A 481 7.52 -20.43 -14.56
CA CYS A 481 7.10 -19.14 -15.11
C CYS A 481 6.12 -19.29 -16.28
N LEU A 482 5.17 -18.36 -16.37
CA LEU A 482 4.12 -18.34 -17.39
C LEU A 482 4.62 -17.84 -18.74
N LEU A 483 5.61 -16.94 -18.75
CA LEU A 483 6.12 -16.32 -19.96
C LEU A 483 7.61 -16.58 -20.12
N SER A 484 8.03 -16.80 -21.36
CA SER A 484 9.45 -16.72 -21.71
C SER A 484 9.95 -15.28 -21.59
N LYS A 485 11.26 -15.08 -21.35
CA LYS A 485 11.87 -13.74 -21.34
C LYS A 485 11.62 -12.95 -22.64
N LYS A 486 11.49 -13.65 -23.77
CA LYS A 486 11.18 -13.06 -25.06
C LYS A 486 9.75 -12.48 -25.06
N THR A 487 8.77 -13.28 -24.68
CA THR A 487 7.36 -12.84 -24.64
C THR A 487 7.14 -11.77 -23.59
N LEU A 488 7.76 -11.90 -22.41
CA LEU A 488 7.71 -10.87 -21.37
C LEU A 488 8.22 -9.54 -21.90
N LYS A 489 9.42 -9.52 -22.52
CA LYS A 489 9.99 -8.31 -23.10
C LYS A 489 9.08 -7.68 -24.16
N MET A 490 8.47 -8.50 -25.02
CA MET A 490 7.51 -8.01 -26.01
C MET A 490 6.27 -7.42 -25.34
N ALA A 491 5.69 -8.12 -24.36
CA ALA A 491 4.48 -7.73 -23.67
C ALA A 491 4.66 -6.44 -22.84
N THR A 492 5.86 -6.15 -22.35
CA THR A 492 6.16 -4.98 -21.49
C THR A 492 6.86 -3.84 -22.22
N GLU A 493 7.02 -3.92 -23.54
CA GLU A 493 7.64 -2.86 -24.33
C GLU A 493 6.73 -1.63 -24.44
N ASN A 494 7.24 -0.43 -24.12
CA ASN A 494 6.49 0.81 -24.28
C ASN A 494 6.17 1.09 -25.75
N VAL A 495 4.89 1.29 -26.06
CA VAL A 495 4.42 1.67 -27.41
C VAL A 495 3.66 2.98 -27.45
N THR A 496 3.37 3.56 -26.28
CA THR A 496 2.84 4.92 -26.17
C THR A 496 3.94 5.97 -26.28
N PRO A 497 3.75 7.03 -27.10
CA PRO A 497 4.69 8.13 -27.21
C PRO A 497 5.01 8.79 -25.86
N LEU A 498 6.25 9.25 -25.71
CA LEU A 498 6.70 9.95 -24.51
C LEU A 498 5.93 11.26 -24.34
N ASN A 499 5.44 11.51 -23.12
CA ASN A 499 4.71 12.73 -22.72
C ASN A 499 3.41 12.99 -23.51
N GLU A 500 2.86 11.97 -24.19
CA GLU A 500 1.53 12.09 -24.78
C GLU A 500 0.48 12.21 -23.67
N VAL A 501 -0.43 13.17 -23.81
CA VAL A 501 -1.55 13.36 -22.91
C VAL A 501 -2.61 12.32 -23.21
N ASP A 502 -3.06 11.61 -22.19
CA ASP A 502 -4.17 10.68 -22.28
C ASP A 502 -5.48 11.43 -22.50
N GLN A 503 -6.19 11.10 -23.58
CA GLN A 503 -7.42 11.80 -23.97
C GLN A 503 -8.60 11.60 -23.01
N THR A 504 -8.55 10.60 -22.12
CA THR A 504 -9.66 10.23 -21.23
C THR A 504 -9.28 10.17 -19.75
N MET A 505 -8.02 10.42 -19.39
CA MET A 505 -7.54 10.49 -18.00
C MET A 505 -7.20 11.92 -17.56
N PHE A 506 -8.18 12.82 -17.57
CA PHE A 506 -8.10 14.14 -16.90
C PHE A 506 -6.85 14.99 -17.26
N GLY A 507 -6.28 14.79 -18.45
CA GLY A 507 -5.08 15.49 -18.91
C GLY A 507 -3.75 14.97 -18.35
N PHE A 508 -3.75 13.81 -17.68
CA PHE A 508 -2.52 13.14 -17.25
C PHE A 508 -1.80 12.50 -18.44
N THR A 509 -0.48 12.39 -18.33
CA THR A 509 0.30 11.51 -19.21
C THR A 509 0.23 10.09 -18.65
N SER A 510 0.14 9.10 -19.54
CA SER A 510 0.15 7.69 -19.17
C SER A 510 1.04 6.90 -20.13
N LYS A 511 1.50 5.72 -19.69
CA LYS A 511 2.34 4.84 -20.51
C LYS A 511 1.83 3.42 -20.44
N PHE A 512 1.62 2.83 -21.62
CA PHE A 512 1.16 1.47 -21.78
C PHE A 512 2.08 0.68 -22.68
N SER A 513 2.27 -0.57 -22.28
CA SER A 513 3.06 -1.51 -23.04
C SER A 513 2.29 -2.08 -24.23
N ARG A 514 3.02 -2.73 -25.14
CA ARG A 514 2.48 -3.49 -26.27
C ARG A 514 1.42 -4.51 -25.84
N GLY A 515 1.61 -5.13 -24.67
CA GLY A 515 0.70 -6.11 -24.08
C GLY A 515 -0.45 -5.52 -23.26
N GLY A 516 -0.51 -4.21 -23.08
CA GLY A 516 -1.56 -3.54 -22.31
C GLY A 516 -1.31 -3.42 -20.81
N PHE A 517 -0.06 -3.63 -20.35
CA PHE A 517 0.32 -3.29 -18.97
C PHE A 517 0.57 -1.80 -18.85
N GLU A 518 0.26 -1.23 -17.69
CA GLU A 518 0.75 0.09 -17.33
C GLU A 518 2.25 0.00 -17.00
N LEU A 519 3.01 1.02 -17.41
CA LEU A 519 4.46 1.07 -17.20
C LEU A 519 4.81 2.10 -16.13
N TYR A 520 5.56 1.65 -15.12
CA TYR A 520 5.86 2.44 -13.93
C TYR A 520 7.25 3.06 -13.89
N GLY A 521 8.14 2.73 -14.82
CA GLY A 521 9.57 3.07 -14.71
C GLY A 521 9.87 4.55 -14.46
N ASP A 522 9.04 5.46 -14.97
CA ASP A 522 9.20 6.90 -14.73
C ASP A 522 8.53 7.40 -13.43
N TYR A 523 7.48 6.71 -12.98
CA TYR A 523 6.71 7.08 -11.79
C TYR A 523 7.34 6.51 -10.51
N PHE A 524 7.81 5.27 -10.57
CA PHE A 524 8.37 4.51 -9.46
C PHE A 524 9.79 4.07 -9.79
N LYS A 525 10.76 4.96 -9.57
CA LYS A 525 12.18 4.69 -9.83
C LYS A 525 12.68 3.40 -9.18
N VAL A 526 12.09 3.00 -8.05
CA VAL A 526 12.38 1.76 -7.34
C VAL A 526 12.21 0.50 -8.21
N LEU A 527 11.30 0.53 -9.18
CA LEU A 527 11.01 -0.63 -10.03
C LEU A 527 11.95 -0.76 -11.23
N GLY A 528 12.78 0.25 -11.49
CA GLY A 528 13.58 0.32 -12.71
C GLY A 528 12.72 0.53 -13.97
N GLU A 529 13.39 0.65 -15.11
CA GLU A 529 12.74 0.94 -16.41
C GLU A 529 11.80 -0.18 -16.88
N ASP A 530 11.96 -1.39 -16.36
CA ASP A 530 11.15 -2.56 -16.72
C ASP A 530 9.98 -2.81 -15.77
N GLY A 531 9.69 -1.89 -14.83
CA GLY A 531 8.54 -2.00 -13.94
C GLY A 531 7.20 -1.92 -14.68
N PHE A 532 6.36 -2.94 -14.53
CA PHE A 532 5.05 -3.04 -15.19
C PHE A 532 3.96 -3.58 -14.25
N GLY A 533 2.71 -3.20 -14.49
CA GLY A 533 1.58 -3.70 -13.73
C GLY A 533 0.27 -2.99 -14.01
N HIS A 534 -0.57 -2.82 -13.00
CA HIS A 534 -1.72 -1.91 -13.07
C HIS A 534 -2.22 -1.50 -11.66
N HIS A 535 -2.57 -0.21 -11.49
CA HIS A 535 -3.21 0.30 -10.27
C HIS A 535 -4.74 0.36 -10.41
N GLY A 536 -5.47 0.33 -9.30
CA GLY A 536 -6.92 0.33 -9.25
C GLY A 536 -7.48 1.55 -8.52
N PHE A 537 -8.73 1.87 -8.82
CA PHE A 537 -9.44 2.96 -8.16
C PHE A 537 -9.44 2.81 -6.64
N GLY A 538 -9.17 3.90 -5.93
CA GLY A 538 -8.98 3.92 -4.48
C GLY A 538 -7.60 3.44 -4.00
N GLY A 539 -6.78 2.88 -4.90
CA GLY A 539 -5.36 2.61 -4.74
C GLY A 539 -4.90 1.16 -4.64
N SER A 540 -5.68 0.15 -5.05
CA SER A 540 -5.12 -1.22 -5.17
C SER A 540 -3.97 -1.19 -6.18
N LEU A 541 -2.96 -2.04 -6.00
CA LEU A 541 -1.75 -1.96 -6.82
C LEU A 541 -1.15 -3.34 -6.96
N ALA A 542 -0.78 -3.74 -8.18
CA ALA A 542 0.03 -4.92 -8.39
C ALA A 542 0.99 -4.70 -9.56
N PHE A 543 2.24 -5.13 -9.39
CA PHE A 543 3.31 -4.92 -10.37
C PHE A 543 4.42 -5.96 -10.25
N ALA A 544 5.27 -6.01 -11.27
CA ALA A 544 6.52 -6.75 -11.28
C ALA A 544 7.66 -5.95 -11.92
N SER A 545 8.89 -6.33 -11.58
CA SER A 545 10.13 -5.91 -12.25
C SER A 545 11.05 -7.13 -12.34
N LEU A 546 11.47 -7.45 -13.56
CA LEU A 546 12.39 -8.55 -13.82
C LEU A 546 13.79 -8.18 -13.31
N SER A 547 14.23 -6.95 -13.53
CA SER A 547 15.56 -6.45 -13.14
C SER A 547 15.76 -6.40 -11.63
N GLN A 548 14.69 -6.13 -10.87
CA GLN A 548 14.71 -6.16 -9.40
C GLN A 548 14.33 -7.52 -8.82
N HIS A 549 13.97 -8.51 -9.65
CA HIS A 549 13.44 -9.81 -9.21
C HIS A 549 12.29 -9.67 -8.18
N LEU A 550 11.36 -8.75 -8.47
CA LEU A 550 10.30 -8.35 -7.55
C LEU A 550 8.93 -8.49 -8.19
N ALA A 551 8.00 -9.05 -7.44
CA ALA A 551 6.57 -8.91 -7.67
C ALA A 551 5.89 -8.46 -6.39
N PHE A 552 4.89 -7.60 -6.51
CA PHE A 552 4.19 -6.99 -5.38
C PHE A 552 2.71 -6.86 -5.68
N ALA A 553 1.89 -6.99 -4.64
CA ALA A 553 0.50 -6.60 -4.69
C ALA A 553 0.03 -6.06 -3.34
N TYR A 554 -0.87 -5.07 -3.40
CA TYR A 554 -1.55 -4.48 -2.27
C TYR A 554 -3.04 -4.34 -2.57
N VAL A 555 -3.86 -4.87 -1.65
CA VAL A 555 -5.32 -4.81 -1.71
C VAL A 555 -5.88 -4.40 -0.35
N PHE A 556 -7.05 -3.77 -0.35
CA PHE A 556 -7.73 -3.27 0.85
C PHE A 556 -9.21 -3.04 0.55
N ASN A 557 -10.03 -2.94 1.59
CA ASN A 557 -11.45 -2.62 1.48
C ASN A 557 -11.76 -1.11 1.65
N GLN A 558 -10.92 -0.36 2.37
CA GLN A 558 -11.11 1.09 2.56
C GLN A 558 -10.48 1.90 1.41
N LEU A 559 -11.33 2.45 0.53
CA LEU A 559 -10.88 3.31 -0.57
C LEU A 559 -10.20 4.58 -0.03
N GLY A 560 -9.07 4.94 -0.64
CA GLY A 560 -8.32 6.17 -0.37
C GLY A 560 -8.38 7.12 -1.56
N PHE A 561 -8.59 8.41 -1.30
CA PHE A 561 -8.76 9.46 -2.31
C PHE A 561 -7.83 10.66 -2.08
N ASP A 562 -6.76 10.45 -1.33
CA ASP A 562 -5.76 11.47 -1.00
C ASP A 562 -4.84 11.81 -2.20
N THR A 563 -4.83 10.97 -3.22
CA THR A 563 -4.25 11.28 -4.54
C THR A 563 -5.12 10.70 -5.68
N PHE A 564 -4.87 11.13 -6.92
CA PHE A 564 -5.72 10.83 -8.08
C PHE A 564 -5.57 9.40 -8.66
N ALA A 565 -4.55 8.63 -8.23
CA ALA A 565 -4.24 7.31 -8.81
C ALA A 565 -3.54 6.35 -7.83
N ILE A 566 -2.63 6.86 -6.98
CA ILE A 566 -1.75 6.08 -6.11
C ILE A 566 -1.83 6.66 -4.69
N ASN A 567 -2.62 6.06 -3.81
CA ASN A 567 -2.86 6.62 -2.47
C ASN A 567 -1.57 6.68 -1.60
N SER A 568 -1.58 7.43 -0.49
CA SER A 568 -0.39 7.57 0.37
C SER A 568 0.16 6.24 0.90
N ARG A 569 -0.69 5.24 1.12
CA ARG A 569 -0.27 3.90 1.55
C ARG A 569 0.60 3.23 0.49
N ASN A 570 0.27 3.40 -0.79
CA ASN A 570 1.09 2.88 -1.89
C ASN A 570 2.49 3.49 -1.89
N LEU A 571 2.60 4.80 -1.65
CA LEU A 571 3.90 5.48 -1.57
C LEU A 571 4.75 4.93 -0.42
N GLN A 572 4.15 4.72 0.75
CA GLN A 572 4.83 4.10 1.90
C GLN A 572 5.32 2.68 1.57
N PHE A 573 4.51 1.86 0.90
CA PHE A 573 4.95 0.53 0.47
C PHE A 573 6.11 0.60 -0.52
N LEU A 574 6.09 1.54 -1.47
CA LEU A 574 7.17 1.70 -2.44
C LEU A 574 8.48 2.14 -1.77
N GLU A 575 8.44 3.00 -0.75
CA GLU A 575 9.60 3.38 0.05
C GLU A 575 10.17 2.20 0.86
N ILE A 576 9.30 1.38 1.45
CA ILE A 576 9.69 0.16 2.16
C ILE A 576 10.36 -0.83 1.18
N ILE A 577 9.76 -1.03 0.00
CA ILE A 577 10.32 -1.89 -1.05
C ILE A 577 11.69 -1.39 -1.51
N ASP A 578 11.84 -0.08 -1.72
CA ASP A 578 13.12 0.53 -2.11
C ASP A 578 14.20 0.28 -1.06
N THR A 579 13.84 0.40 0.22
CA THR A 579 14.73 0.10 1.35
C THR A 579 15.15 -1.38 1.33
N ILE A 580 14.20 -2.30 1.16
CA ILE A 580 14.48 -3.75 1.11
C ILE A 580 15.39 -4.11 -0.08
N ILE A 581 15.14 -3.53 -1.26
CA ILE A 581 15.96 -3.77 -2.47
C ILE A 581 17.39 -3.26 -2.23
N LYS A 582 17.56 -2.07 -1.65
CA LYS A 582 18.87 -1.48 -1.37
C LYS A 582 19.67 -2.33 -0.39
N GLU A 583 19.03 -2.83 0.68
CA GLU A 583 19.68 -3.74 1.64
C GLU A 583 20.11 -5.06 0.99
N LYS A 584 19.28 -5.66 0.13
CA LYS A 584 19.64 -6.90 -0.59
C LYS A 584 20.85 -6.73 -1.52
N LYS A 585 21.13 -5.52 -2.01
CA LYS A 585 22.27 -5.25 -2.89
C LYS A 585 23.57 -5.02 -2.12
N THR A 586 23.49 -4.71 -0.82
CA THR A 586 24.65 -4.46 0.03
C THR A 586 25.02 -5.66 0.91
N SER A 587 24.14 -6.66 1.03
CA SER A 587 24.39 -8.00 1.60
C SER A 587 24.94 -8.96 0.56
#